data_AF-A0A6A4U4Q4-F1
#
_entry.id   AF-A0A6A4U4Q4-F1
#
_cell.length_a   1.000
_cell.length_b   1.000
_cell.length_c   1.000
_cell.angle_alpha   90.00
_cell.angle_beta   90.00
_cell.angle_gamma   90.00
#
_symmetry.space_group_name_H-M   'P 1'
#
loop_
_entity.id
_entity.type
_entity.pdbx_description
1 polymer ?
#
loop_
_entity_poly.entity_id
_entity_poly.type
_entity_poly.pdbx_seq_one_letter_code
_entity_poly.pdbx_strand_id
1 'polypeptide(L)'
;MIKNKLKYKMVVGDSVDGISVVYYLSDGQLVKELLRDDGIFIVFSPYSRFGDFYDGLAWFEDHKKVGYINREGRIVISPDYIECEDFSEGYSFAYNIFSSLINIKGEEIKIFMDENVITTEFREGLSRVGIYSDDMNYRTDGFINYDGDLVIPYTYRSEIRSPFDLIDENDHFSEGLARVMIDRKYGYIDKNGDLIIDAQYDSASKFTYNLAAVSTNGKAGFIDDNGNEVVDLVYKDAGFSFNGNLFVRNNINWNIINYEGKVIEKRSFDEVKFINSKICAVKKNKKWGLLNNDYDFVFPCIADFPPFYHEGIFRYVINGRIAVRDIFDNELVSDEIYRFPLSMIN
;
A
#
# COMPACT_ATOMS: atom_id res chain seq x y z
N MET A 1 29.88 -9.65 24.16
CA MET A 1 29.49 -10.77 23.27
C MET A 1 28.72 -10.34 22.01
N ILE A 2 28.46 -9.05 21.76
CA ILE A 2 27.65 -8.60 20.60
C ILE A 2 28.49 -8.30 19.33
N LYS A 3 29.81 -8.08 19.46
CA LYS A 3 30.70 -7.79 18.31
C LYS A 3 30.97 -8.96 17.34
N ASN A 4 30.52 -10.18 17.64
CA ASN A 4 30.78 -11.37 16.81
C ASN A 4 29.57 -11.88 16.00
N LYS A 5 28.41 -11.22 16.07
CA LYS A 5 27.22 -11.62 15.27
C LYS A 5 27.15 -10.98 13.88
N LEU A 6 27.86 -9.88 13.63
CA LEU A 6 27.77 -9.13 12.37
C LEU A 6 28.85 -9.58 11.37
N LYS A 7 28.78 -10.85 10.94
CA LYS A 7 29.63 -11.36 9.86
C LYS A 7 29.03 -11.16 8.47
N TYR A 8 27.80 -10.64 8.39
CA TYR A 8 27.00 -10.54 7.16
C TYR A 8 26.52 -9.10 6.95
N LYS A 9 26.45 -8.68 5.68
CA LYS A 9 25.88 -7.37 5.29
C LYS A 9 24.40 -7.32 5.71
N MET A 10 24.04 -6.21 6.33
CA MET A 10 22.74 -5.95 6.91
C MET A 10 21.93 -5.06 5.95
N VAL A 11 20.69 -5.42 5.73
CA VAL A 11 19.70 -4.65 4.97
C VAL A 11 18.86 -3.88 5.95
N VAL A 12 18.77 -2.56 5.84
CA VAL A 12 17.94 -1.73 6.74
C VAL A 12 16.85 -1.07 5.92
N GLY A 13 15.60 -1.33 6.29
CA GLY A 13 14.44 -0.74 5.68
C GLY A 13 14.13 0.67 6.11
N ASP A 14 13.13 1.23 5.43
CA ASP A 14 12.60 2.54 5.77
C ASP A 14 12.19 2.55 7.23
N SER A 15 12.61 3.58 7.96
CA SER A 15 12.18 3.79 9.33
C SER A 15 10.73 4.26 9.30
N VAL A 16 9.82 3.43 9.78
CA VAL A 16 8.45 3.80 10.07
C VAL A 16 8.39 3.99 11.57
N ASP A 17 7.95 5.16 12.02
CA ASP A 17 7.79 5.40 13.45
C ASP A 17 9.11 5.21 14.25
N GLY A 18 10.26 5.55 13.67
CA GLY A 18 11.56 5.47 14.35
C GLY A 18 12.10 4.04 14.54
N ILE A 19 11.53 3.09 13.79
CA ILE A 19 11.99 1.70 13.71
C ILE A 19 12.11 1.30 12.24
N SER A 20 13.28 0.77 11.90
CA SER A 20 13.52 0.08 10.65
C SER A 20 13.37 -1.43 10.83
N VAL A 21 12.77 -2.09 9.85
CA VAL A 21 12.93 -3.53 9.67
C VAL A 21 14.33 -3.79 9.14
N VAL A 22 14.96 -4.88 9.60
CA VAL A 22 16.33 -5.22 9.25
C VAL A 22 16.43 -6.69 8.86
N TYR A 23 17.06 -6.97 7.71
CA TYR A 23 17.35 -8.33 7.28
C TYR A 23 18.84 -8.62 7.30
N TYR A 24 19.22 -9.76 7.86
CA TYR A 24 20.60 -10.25 7.79
C TYR A 24 20.63 -11.78 7.79
N LEU A 25 21.73 -12.36 7.31
CA LEU A 25 21.94 -13.80 7.38
C LEU A 25 22.59 -14.14 8.74
N SER A 26 22.04 -15.12 9.45
CA SER A 26 22.67 -15.73 10.63
C SER A 26 22.63 -17.25 10.48
N ASP A 27 23.79 -17.90 10.54
CA ASP A 27 23.93 -19.36 10.44
C ASP A 27 23.22 -19.98 9.22
N GLY A 28 23.21 -19.24 8.10
CA GLY A 28 22.58 -19.67 6.84
C GLY A 28 21.07 -19.45 6.76
N GLN A 29 20.45 -18.84 7.77
CA GLN A 29 19.04 -18.46 7.75
C GLN A 29 18.89 -16.94 7.57
N LEU A 30 17.90 -16.53 6.78
CA LEU A 30 17.48 -15.12 6.69
C LEU A 30 16.75 -14.76 7.98
N VAL A 31 17.29 -13.80 8.71
CA VAL A 31 16.70 -13.26 9.93
C VAL A 31 16.09 -11.89 9.60
N LYS A 32 14.85 -11.68 10.03
CA LYS A 32 14.17 -10.37 10.05
C LYS A 32 14.13 -9.92 11.51
N GLU A 33 14.74 -8.78 11.82
CA GLU A 33 14.69 -8.14 13.14
C GLU A 33 14.23 -6.68 13.00
N LEU A 34 13.97 -6.03 14.13
CA LEU A 34 13.60 -4.62 14.19
C LEU A 34 14.74 -3.83 14.83
N LEU A 35 15.09 -2.69 14.23
CA LEU A 35 16.16 -1.81 14.66
C LEU A 35 15.60 -0.42 14.94
N ARG A 36 15.73 0.04 16.18
CA ARG A 36 15.39 1.43 16.53
C ARG A 36 16.42 2.37 15.90
N ASP A 37 16.01 3.61 15.59
CA ASP A 37 16.87 4.65 15.02
C ASP A 37 18.14 4.94 15.86
N ASP A 38 18.12 4.62 17.17
CA ASP A 38 19.27 4.74 18.06
C ASP A 38 20.26 3.56 17.98
N GLY A 39 20.05 2.63 17.05
CA GLY A 39 20.91 1.48 16.76
C GLY A 39 20.69 0.29 17.69
N ILE A 40 19.62 0.29 18.49
CA ILE A 40 19.27 -0.82 19.39
C ILE A 40 18.33 -1.78 18.67
N PHE A 41 18.79 -3.04 18.50
CA PHE A 41 17.94 -4.14 18.05
C PHE A 41 16.87 -4.43 19.10
N ILE A 42 15.62 -4.48 18.64
CA ILE A 42 14.51 -5.01 19.42
C ILE A 42 14.61 -6.53 19.28
N VAL A 43 15.15 -7.19 20.32
CA VAL A 43 15.40 -8.63 20.29
C VAL A 43 14.07 -9.38 20.21
N PHE A 44 13.84 -10.06 19.09
CA PHE A 44 12.71 -10.97 18.91
C PHE A 44 13.19 -12.36 18.49
N SER A 45 12.99 -13.33 19.37
CA SER A 45 12.90 -14.75 18.97
C SER A 45 12.14 -15.47 20.08
N PRO A 46 10.86 -15.79 19.83
CA PRO A 46 10.54 -16.97 19.02
C PRO A 46 9.45 -16.80 17.92
N TYR A 47 8.99 -15.59 17.62
CA TYR A 47 7.83 -15.38 16.73
C TYR A 47 8.13 -15.66 15.25
N SER A 48 7.16 -16.25 14.55
CA SER A 48 7.30 -16.68 13.16
C SER A 48 7.16 -15.55 12.15
N ARG A 49 6.35 -14.53 12.44
CA ARG A 49 5.99 -13.41 11.53
C ARG A 49 5.64 -12.14 12.31
N PHE A 50 5.84 -10.97 11.70
CA PHE A 50 5.41 -9.66 12.23
C PHE A 50 5.27 -8.60 11.12
N GLY A 51 4.40 -7.61 11.35
CA GLY A 51 4.11 -6.47 10.47
C GLY A 51 4.99 -5.25 10.70
N ASP A 52 4.68 -4.14 10.05
CA ASP A 52 5.36 -2.87 10.26
C ASP A 52 4.75 -2.10 11.45
N PHE A 53 5.44 -1.07 11.95
CA PHE A 53 4.92 -0.25 13.04
C PHE A 53 3.98 0.83 12.51
N TYR A 54 2.75 0.83 13.00
CA TYR A 54 1.79 1.91 12.81
C TYR A 54 1.17 2.28 14.16
N ASP A 55 1.01 3.57 14.42
CA ASP A 55 0.60 4.12 15.72
C ASP A 55 1.41 3.57 16.91
N GLY A 56 2.71 3.31 16.68
CA GLY A 56 3.62 2.76 17.67
C GLY A 56 3.47 1.26 17.98
N LEU A 57 2.62 0.53 17.25
CA LEU A 57 2.41 -0.92 17.40
C LEU A 57 2.67 -1.66 16.09
N ALA A 58 3.20 -2.88 16.19
CA ALA A 58 3.30 -3.82 15.08
C ALA A 58 2.63 -5.13 15.49
N TRP A 59 1.93 -5.79 14.57
CA TRP A 59 1.39 -7.11 14.84
C TRP A 59 2.50 -8.17 14.81
N PHE A 60 2.36 -9.23 15.59
CA PHE A 60 3.25 -10.39 15.58
C PHE A 60 2.43 -11.68 15.66
N GLU A 61 2.98 -12.77 15.12
CA GLU A 61 2.37 -14.09 15.19
C GLU A 61 3.10 -14.99 16.19
N ASP A 62 2.32 -15.58 17.10
CA ASP A 62 2.73 -16.63 18.02
C ASP A 62 1.74 -17.81 17.94
N HIS A 63 2.23 -19.01 17.66
CA HIS A 63 1.40 -20.23 17.59
C HIS A 63 0.10 -20.11 16.76
N LYS A 64 0.17 -19.44 15.59
CA LYS A 64 -0.97 -19.14 14.69
C LYS A 64 -2.00 -18.16 15.26
N LYS A 65 -1.65 -17.45 16.32
CA LYS A 65 -2.41 -16.34 16.84
C LYS A 65 -1.62 -15.06 16.68
N VAL A 66 -2.30 -13.94 16.53
CA VAL A 66 -1.70 -12.63 16.35
C VAL A 66 -2.03 -11.71 17.51
N GLY A 67 -1.03 -10.94 17.92
CA GLY A 67 -1.12 -9.88 18.93
C GLY A 67 -0.29 -8.68 18.50
N TYR A 68 -0.10 -7.71 19.40
CA TYR A 68 0.65 -6.49 19.08
C TYR A 68 1.77 -6.22 20.08
N ILE A 69 2.88 -5.75 19.54
CA ILE A 69 4.09 -5.34 20.26
C ILE A 69 4.34 -3.85 20.07
N ASN A 70 4.92 -3.21 21.07
CA ASN A 70 5.38 -1.83 20.96
C ASN A 70 6.84 -1.74 20.49
N ARG A 71 7.31 -0.50 20.38
CA ARG A 71 8.67 -0.14 19.96
C ARG A 71 9.79 -0.62 20.87
N GLU A 72 9.49 -1.02 22.10
CA GLU A 72 10.46 -1.62 23.02
C GLU A 72 10.43 -3.16 22.96
N GLY A 73 9.61 -3.72 22.07
CA GLY A 73 9.41 -5.16 21.91
C GLY A 73 8.52 -5.80 22.96
N ARG A 74 7.77 -4.99 23.72
CA ARG A 74 6.85 -5.48 24.75
C ARG A 74 5.51 -5.80 24.11
N ILE A 75 4.95 -6.95 24.45
CA ILE A 75 3.57 -7.30 24.11
C ILE A 75 2.65 -6.29 24.79
N VAL A 76 1.89 -5.56 23.98
CA VAL A 76 0.82 -4.65 24.42
C VAL A 76 -0.52 -5.36 24.36
N ILE A 77 -0.75 -6.11 23.29
CA ILE A 77 -1.97 -6.89 23.07
C ILE A 77 -1.56 -8.35 22.90
N SER A 78 -2.07 -9.22 23.76
CA SER A 78 -1.76 -10.64 23.76
C SER A 78 -2.18 -11.30 22.44
N PRO A 79 -1.46 -12.36 22.00
CA PRO A 79 -1.78 -13.06 20.77
C PRO A 79 -3.00 -13.97 20.93
N ASP A 80 -4.19 -13.38 20.81
CA ASP A 80 -5.47 -14.08 20.99
C ASP A 80 -6.31 -14.12 19.70
N TYR A 81 -5.95 -13.33 18.69
CA TYR A 81 -6.66 -13.21 17.41
C TYR A 81 -6.11 -14.17 16.36
N ILE A 82 -6.92 -14.56 15.38
CA ILE A 82 -6.47 -15.42 14.26
C ILE A 82 -5.76 -14.59 13.19
N GLU A 83 -6.22 -13.36 12.98
CA GLU A 83 -5.70 -12.40 12.00
C GLU A 83 -5.97 -10.99 12.52
N CYS A 84 -5.24 -9.99 12.02
CA CYS A 84 -5.44 -8.60 12.37
C CYS A 84 -4.87 -7.67 11.29
N GLU A 85 -5.33 -6.43 11.30
CA GLU A 85 -4.80 -5.36 10.44
C GLU A 85 -3.69 -4.58 11.13
N ASP A 86 -3.02 -3.72 10.37
CA ASP A 86 -2.17 -2.68 10.94
C ASP A 86 -3.04 -1.67 11.73
N PHE A 87 -2.41 -0.95 12.66
CA PHE A 87 -3.08 0.15 13.35
C PHE A 87 -3.21 1.38 12.44
N SER A 88 -4.30 2.11 12.58
CA SER A 88 -4.56 3.37 11.89
C SER A 88 -5.39 4.28 12.79
N GLU A 89 -4.91 5.52 12.97
CA GLU A 89 -5.58 6.54 13.80
C GLU A 89 -5.86 6.08 15.25
N GLY A 90 -5.05 5.15 15.77
CA GLY A 90 -5.19 4.58 17.11
C GLY A 90 -6.11 3.37 17.23
N TYR A 91 -6.59 2.84 16.10
CA TYR A 91 -7.51 1.71 16.04
C TYR A 91 -7.07 0.64 15.04
N SER A 92 -7.53 -0.58 15.22
CA SER A 92 -7.31 -1.68 14.28
C SER A 92 -8.48 -2.66 14.31
N PHE A 93 -8.58 -3.48 13.27
CA PHE A 93 -9.50 -4.61 13.22
C PHE A 93 -8.73 -5.90 13.49
N ALA A 94 -9.24 -6.68 14.44
CA ALA A 94 -8.70 -7.97 14.80
C ALA A 94 -9.78 -9.04 14.69
N TYR A 95 -9.41 -10.22 14.20
CA TYR A 95 -10.35 -11.21 13.72
C TYR A 95 -10.24 -12.50 14.52
N ASN A 96 -11.39 -13.01 14.96
CA ASN A 96 -11.54 -14.36 15.50
C ASN A 96 -12.68 -15.07 14.74
N ILE A 97 -13.76 -15.46 15.43
CA ILE A 97 -15.01 -15.89 14.77
C ILE A 97 -15.72 -14.67 14.16
N PHE A 98 -15.57 -13.52 14.82
CA PHE A 98 -16.14 -12.24 14.43
C PHE A 98 -15.03 -11.19 14.35
N SER A 99 -15.29 -10.12 13.61
CA SER A 99 -14.41 -8.96 13.53
C SER A 99 -14.59 -8.08 14.77
N SER A 100 -13.49 -7.68 15.39
CA SER A 100 -13.46 -6.78 16.55
C SER A 100 -12.71 -5.49 16.20
N LEU A 101 -13.34 -4.34 16.46
CA LEU A 101 -12.67 -3.05 16.51
C LEU A 101 -11.94 -2.92 17.85
N ILE A 102 -10.64 -2.73 17.81
CA ILE A 102 -9.78 -2.58 19.00
C ILE A 102 -9.05 -1.24 18.98
N ASN A 103 -8.73 -0.70 20.16
CA ASN A 103 -7.85 0.45 20.28
C ASN A 103 -6.40 0.04 20.60
N ILE A 104 -5.47 1.01 20.62
CA ILE A 104 -4.04 0.80 20.93
C ILE A 104 -3.74 0.14 22.29
N LYS A 105 -4.70 0.06 23.21
CA LYS A 105 -4.54 -0.64 24.49
C LYS A 105 -5.04 -2.09 24.43
N GLY A 106 -5.60 -2.52 23.29
CA GLY A 106 -6.28 -3.79 23.13
C GLY A 106 -7.68 -3.83 23.75
N GLU A 107 -8.29 -2.68 24.03
CA GLU A 107 -9.68 -2.64 24.48
C GLU A 107 -10.59 -2.87 23.27
N GLU A 108 -11.47 -3.88 23.34
CA GLU A 108 -12.50 -4.12 22.33
C GLU A 108 -13.58 -3.06 22.42
N ILE A 109 -13.73 -2.26 21.36
CA ILE A 109 -14.72 -1.19 21.26
C ILE A 109 -16.04 -1.74 20.73
N LYS A 110 -15.97 -2.56 19.66
CA LYS A 110 -17.15 -3.13 19.02
C LYS A 110 -16.85 -4.48 18.38
N ILE A 111 -17.80 -5.41 18.50
CA ILE A 111 -17.76 -6.73 17.84
C ILE A 111 -18.85 -6.75 16.76
N PHE A 112 -18.47 -7.12 15.54
CA PHE A 112 -19.36 -7.28 14.40
C PHE A 112 -19.79 -8.75 14.30
N MET A 113 -21.03 -9.05 14.71
CA MET A 113 -21.55 -10.43 14.79
C MET A 113 -21.92 -11.07 13.45
N ASP A 114 -21.62 -10.40 12.33
CA ASP A 114 -21.88 -10.90 10.98
C ASP A 114 -20.53 -11.29 10.36
N GLU A 115 -20.41 -12.55 9.95
CA GLU A 115 -19.17 -13.13 9.41
C GLU A 115 -18.83 -12.60 8.00
N ASN A 116 -19.79 -11.97 7.32
CA ASN A 116 -19.60 -11.37 6.01
C ASN A 116 -19.19 -9.88 6.08
N VAL A 117 -18.91 -9.37 7.29
CA VAL A 117 -18.43 -8.01 7.49
C VAL A 117 -16.96 -7.90 7.08
N ILE A 118 -16.71 -6.95 6.19
CA ILE A 118 -15.37 -6.48 5.85
C ILE A 118 -15.22 -5.03 6.30
N THR A 119 -14.01 -4.67 6.71
CA THR A 119 -13.67 -3.32 7.16
C THR A 119 -12.46 -2.79 6.40
N THR A 120 -12.26 -1.48 6.44
CA THR A 120 -11.00 -0.85 6.04
C THR A 120 -10.34 -0.21 7.25
N GLU A 121 -9.05 0.11 7.14
CA GLU A 121 -8.38 1.03 8.04
C GLU A 121 -9.17 2.34 8.26
N PHE A 122 -8.94 2.97 9.41
CA PHE A 122 -9.45 4.30 9.71
C PHE A 122 -8.66 5.34 8.93
N ARG A 123 -9.39 6.20 8.23
CA ARG A 123 -8.86 7.41 7.63
C ARG A 123 -9.82 8.57 7.87
N GLU A 124 -9.25 9.65 8.35
CA GLU A 124 -9.93 10.88 8.68
C GLU A 124 -11.12 10.73 9.63
N GLY A 125 -11.02 9.81 10.59
CA GLY A 125 -12.02 9.54 11.61
C GLY A 125 -13.07 8.49 11.25
N LEU A 126 -12.99 7.90 10.06
CA LEU A 126 -13.99 6.96 9.56
C LEU A 126 -13.33 5.70 8.99
N SER A 127 -13.99 4.57 9.23
CA SER A 127 -13.67 3.28 8.60
C SER A 127 -14.88 2.81 7.80
N ARG A 128 -14.65 2.29 6.58
CA ARG A 128 -15.71 1.67 5.79
C ARG A 128 -16.04 0.31 6.38
N VAL A 129 -17.33 0.01 6.43
CA VAL A 129 -17.85 -1.30 6.80
C VAL A 129 -18.75 -1.79 5.67
N GLY A 130 -18.36 -2.88 5.03
CA GLY A 130 -19.12 -3.55 3.99
C GLY A 130 -19.69 -4.87 4.50
N ILE A 131 -20.93 -5.18 4.12
CA ILE A 131 -21.54 -6.49 4.37
C ILE A 131 -21.77 -7.17 3.04
N TYR A 132 -21.11 -8.32 2.83
CA TYR A 132 -21.34 -9.17 1.66
C TYR A 132 -22.60 -10.01 1.84
N SER A 133 -23.32 -10.28 0.75
CA SER A 133 -24.34 -11.32 0.74
C SER A 133 -23.68 -12.71 0.79
N ASP A 134 -24.37 -13.71 1.33
CA ASP A 134 -23.85 -15.08 1.47
C ASP A 134 -23.35 -15.70 0.15
N ASP A 135 -23.94 -15.26 -0.98
CA ASP A 135 -23.57 -15.70 -2.33
C ASP A 135 -22.47 -14.84 -2.99
N MET A 136 -21.94 -13.84 -2.26
CA MET A 136 -20.94 -12.88 -2.70
C MET A 136 -21.33 -12.08 -3.97
N ASN A 137 -22.62 -12.03 -4.31
CA ASN A 137 -23.10 -11.28 -5.48
C ASN A 137 -23.36 -9.80 -5.18
N TYR A 138 -23.53 -9.45 -3.92
CA TYR A 138 -23.79 -8.07 -3.50
C TYR A 138 -22.94 -7.69 -2.28
N ARG A 139 -22.63 -6.41 -2.20
CA ARG A 139 -22.12 -5.76 -0.98
C ARG A 139 -23.00 -4.57 -0.65
N THR A 140 -23.22 -4.31 0.63
CA THR A 140 -23.81 -3.04 1.09
C THR A 140 -22.84 -2.33 2.01
N ASP A 141 -22.52 -1.08 1.70
CA ASP A 141 -21.49 -0.30 2.38
C ASP A 141 -22.08 0.80 3.28
N GLY A 142 -21.45 0.98 4.43
CA GLY A 142 -21.62 2.09 5.37
C GLY A 142 -20.28 2.50 5.98
N PHE A 143 -20.29 3.44 6.92
CA PHE A 143 -19.07 3.91 7.60
C PHE A 143 -19.29 4.08 9.09
N ILE A 144 -18.29 3.69 9.87
CA ILE A 144 -18.28 3.81 11.32
C ILE A 144 -17.28 4.85 11.81
N ASN A 145 -17.57 5.43 12.97
CA ASN A 145 -16.62 6.25 13.71
C ASN A 145 -15.77 5.39 14.69
N TYR A 146 -14.93 6.05 15.47
CA TYR A 146 -14.07 5.44 16.48
C TYR A 146 -14.79 4.70 17.63
N ASP A 147 -16.05 5.08 17.90
CA ASP A 147 -16.89 4.38 18.89
C ASP A 147 -17.54 3.12 18.28
N GLY A 148 -17.30 2.86 16.99
CA GLY A 148 -17.93 1.81 16.22
C GLY A 148 -19.36 2.13 15.79
N ASP A 149 -19.85 3.35 16.03
CA ASP A 149 -21.19 3.76 15.64
C ASP A 149 -21.27 3.97 14.12
N LEU A 150 -22.35 3.47 13.51
CA LEU A 150 -22.61 3.64 12.09
C LEU A 150 -23.08 5.08 11.84
N VAL A 151 -22.17 5.90 11.31
CA VAL A 151 -22.42 7.32 11.04
C VAL A 151 -22.87 7.57 9.60
N ILE A 152 -22.47 6.70 8.66
CA ILE A 152 -23.05 6.63 7.33
C ILE A 152 -23.74 5.27 7.20
N PRO A 153 -25.08 5.23 7.05
CA PRO A 153 -25.83 3.99 7.05
C PRO A 153 -25.52 3.13 5.83
N TYR A 154 -25.83 1.83 5.92
CA TYR A 154 -25.74 0.86 4.83
C TYR A 154 -26.66 1.22 3.65
N THR A 155 -26.20 2.15 2.82
CA THR A 155 -27.02 2.81 1.79
C THR A 155 -26.57 2.40 0.40
N TYR A 156 -25.29 2.09 0.23
CA TYR A 156 -24.66 1.87 -1.06
C TYR A 156 -24.57 0.38 -1.34
N ARG A 157 -25.59 -0.15 -2.03
CA ARG A 157 -25.61 -1.55 -2.47
C ARG A 157 -24.98 -1.68 -3.86
N SER A 158 -23.97 -2.53 -3.96
CA SER A 158 -23.22 -2.82 -5.18
C SER A 158 -23.34 -4.28 -5.58
N GLU A 159 -23.46 -4.54 -6.87
CA GLU A 159 -23.29 -5.88 -7.43
C GLU A 159 -21.80 -6.19 -7.61
N ILE A 160 -21.39 -7.38 -7.21
CA ILE A 160 -20.03 -7.89 -7.39
C ILE A 160 -20.04 -8.85 -8.56
N ARG A 161 -19.28 -8.55 -9.60
CA ARG A 161 -19.19 -9.39 -10.81
C ARG A 161 -17.75 -9.80 -11.11
N SER A 162 -16.80 -9.23 -10.40
CA SER A 162 -15.38 -9.44 -10.56
C SER A 162 -14.67 -9.25 -9.22
N PRO A 163 -13.52 -9.91 -8.99
CA PRO A 163 -12.67 -9.62 -7.83
C PRO A 163 -12.26 -8.14 -7.72
N PHE A 164 -12.27 -7.39 -8.83
CA PHE A 164 -11.98 -5.95 -8.85
C PHE A 164 -13.11 -5.06 -8.28
N ASP A 165 -14.28 -5.63 -7.96
CA ASP A 165 -15.39 -4.90 -7.33
C ASP A 165 -15.33 -4.97 -5.79
N LEU A 166 -14.40 -5.75 -5.24
CA LEU A 166 -14.18 -5.90 -3.79
C LEU A 166 -13.54 -4.62 -3.21
N ILE A 167 -13.68 -4.45 -1.89
CA ILE A 167 -13.07 -3.32 -1.17
C ILE A 167 -11.54 -3.41 -1.32
N ASP A 168 -10.91 -2.27 -1.63
CA ASP A 168 -9.46 -2.11 -1.72
C ASP A 168 -8.95 -0.82 -1.01
N GLU A 169 -7.66 -0.56 -1.11
CA GLU A 169 -6.94 0.58 -0.51
C GLU A 169 -7.41 1.99 -0.94
N ASN A 170 -8.34 2.10 -1.88
CA ASN A 170 -8.92 3.36 -2.34
C ASN A 170 -10.31 3.64 -1.76
N ASP A 171 -10.87 2.72 -0.96
CA ASP A 171 -12.25 2.79 -0.48
C ASP A 171 -12.42 3.55 0.84
N HIS A 172 -11.33 3.98 1.47
CA HIS A 172 -11.33 4.84 2.65
C HIS A 172 -11.50 6.33 2.30
N PHE A 173 -11.83 7.15 3.30
CA PHE A 173 -11.87 8.60 3.17
C PHE A 173 -10.48 9.16 2.88
N SER A 174 -10.38 10.07 1.92
CA SER A 174 -9.18 10.80 1.58
C SER A 174 -9.55 12.19 1.07
N GLU A 175 -8.95 13.21 1.64
CA GLU A 175 -9.21 14.62 1.36
C GLU A 175 -10.69 14.99 1.49
N GLY A 176 -11.36 14.43 2.51
CA GLY A 176 -12.76 14.69 2.83
C GLY A 176 -13.80 13.90 2.03
N LEU A 177 -13.38 13.11 1.03
CA LEU A 177 -14.27 12.32 0.18
C LEU A 177 -13.92 10.83 0.22
N ALA A 178 -14.92 9.96 0.07
CA ALA A 178 -14.72 8.53 -0.12
C ALA A 178 -15.40 8.07 -1.41
N ARG A 179 -14.74 7.22 -2.20
CA ARG A 179 -15.38 6.62 -3.38
C ARG A 179 -16.40 5.58 -2.93
N VAL A 180 -17.54 5.53 -3.62
CA VAL A 180 -18.56 4.48 -3.43
C VAL A 180 -18.99 3.93 -4.77
N MET A 181 -19.39 2.66 -4.79
CA MET A 181 -19.95 2.03 -5.98
C MET A 181 -21.49 2.02 -5.89
N ILE A 182 -22.13 2.45 -6.96
CA ILE A 182 -23.59 2.49 -7.13
C ILE A 182 -23.88 1.99 -8.55
N ASP A 183 -24.70 0.96 -8.70
CA ASP A 183 -25.06 0.39 -10.01
C ASP A 183 -23.86 0.08 -10.94
N ARG A 184 -22.73 -0.34 -10.32
CA ARG A 184 -21.44 -0.66 -10.99
C ARG A 184 -20.69 0.55 -11.54
N LYS A 185 -21.03 1.75 -11.07
CA LYS A 185 -20.30 2.97 -11.34
C LYS A 185 -19.77 3.54 -10.03
N TYR A 186 -18.63 4.20 -10.12
CA TYR A 186 -18.04 4.88 -8.98
C TYR A 186 -18.44 6.35 -8.98
N GLY A 187 -18.80 6.83 -7.79
CA GLY A 187 -18.99 8.23 -7.42
C GLY A 187 -18.32 8.51 -6.08
N TYR A 188 -18.55 9.69 -5.50
CA TYR A 188 -17.90 10.08 -4.24
C TYR A 188 -18.88 10.71 -3.27
N ILE A 189 -18.72 10.36 -1.99
CA ILE A 189 -19.52 10.86 -0.88
C ILE A 189 -18.68 11.69 0.08
N ASP A 190 -19.32 12.62 0.78
CA ASP A 190 -18.72 13.32 1.92
C ASP A 190 -18.89 12.52 3.23
N LYS A 191 -18.41 13.10 4.34
CA LYS A 191 -18.51 12.51 5.69
C LYS A 191 -19.92 12.48 6.29
N ASN A 192 -20.87 13.19 5.69
CA ASN A 192 -22.29 13.09 6.04
C ASN A 192 -22.96 11.93 5.28
N GLY A 193 -22.26 11.35 4.30
CA GLY A 193 -22.79 10.33 3.42
C GLY A 193 -23.55 10.90 2.24
N ASP A 194 -23.45 12.20 1.96
CA ASP A 194 -24.07 12.84 0.81
C ASP A 194 -23.23 12.59 -0.45
N LEU A 195 -23.89 12.21 -1.55
CA LEU A 195 -23.23 12.02 -2.85
C LEU A 195 -22.84 13.38 -3.43
N ILE A 196 -21.53 13.67 -3.45
CA ILE A 196 -20.96 14.92 -3.96
C ILE A 196 -20.67 14.82 -5.46
N ILE A 197 -20.20 13.65 -5.90
CA ILE A 197 -19.91 13.37 -7.30
C ILE A 197 -20.71 12.13 -7.70
N ASP A 198 -21.59 12.29 -8.69
CA ASP A 198 -22.47 11.24 -9.17
C ASP A 198 -21.70 9.98 -9.61
N ALA A 199 -22.30 8.81 -9.36
CA ALA A 199 -21.75 7.54 -9.78
C ALA A 199 -21.86 7.34 -11.30
N GLN A 200 -20.80 7.70 -12.03
CA GLN A 200 -20.76 7.63 -13.50
C GLN A 200 -19.50 6.98 -14.08
N TYR A 201 -18.46 6.81 -13.26
CA TYR A 201 -17.15 6.31 -13.70
C TYR A 201 -17.07 4.78 -13.64
N ASP A 202 -16.42 4.17 -14.62
CA ASP A 202 -16.12 2.72 -14.61
C ASP A 202 -15.05 2.36 -13.58
N SER A 203 -14.13 3.30 -13.30
CA SER A 203 -13.14 3.18 -12.23
C SER A 203 -12.85 4.55 -11.62
N ALA A 204 -12.46 4.56 -10.35
CA ALA A 204 -12.13 5.75 -9.58
C ALA A 204 -11.05 5.43 -8.55
N SER A 205 -10.03 6.27 -8.39
CA SER A 205 -9.10 6.20 -7.26
C SER A 205 -9.64 7.00 -6.07
N LYS A 206 -8.98 6.90 -4.91
CA LYS A 206 -9.18 7.92 -3.87
C LYS A 206 -8.65 9.29 -4.32
N PHE A 207 -9.08 10.34 -3.62
CA PHE A 207 -8.52 11.67 -3.81
C PHE A 207 -7.10 11.76 -3.26
N THR A 208 -6.20 12.39 -4.00
CA THR A 208 -4.83 12.69 -3.58
C THR A 208 -4.38 13.94 -4.33
N TYR A 209 -3.85 14.94 -3.61
CA TYR A 209 -3.50 16.24 -4.16
C TYR A 209 -4.70 16.99 -4.78
N ASN A 210 -5.88 16.86 -4.18
CA ASN A 210 -7.17 17.40 -4.62
C ASN A 210 -7.64 16.91 -6.00
N LEU A 211 -7.13 15.75 -6.42
CA LEU A 211 -7.48 15.12 -7.68
C LEU A 211 -7.86 13.67 -7.45
N ALA A 212 -8.70 13.12 -8.31
CA ALA A 212 -8.91 11.68 -8.40
C ALA A 212 -8.79 11.20 -9.85
N ALA A 213 -8.10 10.09 -10.06
CA ALA A 213 -8.03 9.44 -11.36
C ALA A 213 -9.35 8.69 -11.59
N VAL A 214 -10.00 8.97 -12.72
CA VAL A 214 -11.27 8.33 -13.09
C VAL A 214 -11.23 7.83 -14.52
N SER A 215 -12.03 6.81 -14.82
CA SER A 215 -12.20 6.35 -16.19
C SER A 215 -13.67 6.13 -16.57
N THR A 216 -13.97 6.33 -17.84
CA THR A 216 -15.25 5.99 -18.46
C THR A 216 -15.04 5.54 -19.90
N ASN A 217 -15.71 4.46 -20.30
CA ASN A 217 -15.63 3.88 -21.65
C ASN A 217 -14.18 3.60 -22.10
N GLY A 218 -13.33 3.15 -21.17
CA GLY A 218 -11.92 2.83 -21.44
C GLY A 218 -11.02 4.04 -21.66
N LYS A 219 -11.48 5.24 -21.31
CA LYS A 219 -10.67 6.46 -21.28
C LYS A 219 -10.55 6.99 -19.85
N ALA A 220 -9.35 7.40 -19.48
CA ALA A 220 -8.97 7.87 -18.17
C ALA A 220 -8.56 9.35 -18.21
N GLY A 221 -8.75 10.02 -17.08
CA GLY A 221 -8.46 11.44 -16.85
C GLY A 221 -8.44 11.72 -15.34
N PHE A 222 -8.52 12.99 -14.97
CA PHE A 222 -8.54 13.41 -13.58
C PHE A 222 -9.64 14.43 -13.33
N ILE A 223 -10.28 14.31 -12.18
CA ILE A 223 -11.31 15.23 -11.70
C ILE A 223 -10.90 15.91 -10.40
N ASP A 224 -11.44 17.11 -10.16
CA ASP A 224 -11.39 17.77 -8.85
C ASP A 224 -12.47 17.23 -7.90
N ASP A 225 -12.47 17.76 -6.67
CA ASP A 225 -13.39 17.43 -5.58
C ASP A 225 -14.85 17.86 -5.84
N ASN A 226 -15.09 18.64 -6.89
CA ASN A 226 -16.41 19.00 -7.38
C ASN A 226 -16.84 18.16 -8.59
N GLY A 227 -15.99 17.22 -9.03
CA GLY A 227 -16.23 16.36 -10.18
C GLY A 227 -15.94 17.01 -11.53
N ASN A 228 -15.33 18.20 -11.57
CA ASN A 228 -14.93 18.82 -12.83
C ASN A 228 -13.70 18.12 -13.40
N GLU A 229 -13.69 17.88 -14.71
CA GLU A 229 -12.51 17.39 -15.40
C GLU A 229 -11.39 18.44 -15.35
N VAL A 230 -10.32 18.11 -14.63
CA VAL A 230 -9.08 18.90 -14.61
C VAL A 230 -8.14 18.43 -15.73
N VAL A 231 -8.16 17.12 -16.00
CA VAL A 231 -7.49 16.50 -17.15
C VAL A 231 -8.52 15.66 -17.88
N ASP A 232 -8.79 16.00 -19.14
CA ASP A 232 -9.80 15.35 -19.97
C ASP A 232 -9.67 13.82 -19.97
N LEU A 233 -10.82 13.13 -20.00
CA LEU A 233 -10.89 11.66 -20.11
C LEU A 233 -10.57 11.22 -21.56
N VAL A 234 -9.31 11.35 -21.96
CA VAL A 234 -8.82 11.02 -23.32
C VAL A 234 -7.72 9.95 -23.33
N TYR A 235 -7.13 9.64 -22.18
CA TYR A 235 -6.00 8.74 -22.07
C TYR A 235 -6.46 7.29 -21.97
N LYS A 236 -5.65 6.33 -22.41
CA LYS A 236 -5.91 4.90 -22.21
C LYS A 236 -5.76 4.50 -20.73
N ASP A 237 -4.96 5.25 -19.99
CA ASP A 237 -4.61 4.97 -18.60
C ASP A 237 -4.08 6.23 -17.92
N ALA A 238 -4.37 6.38 -16.63
CA ALA A 238 -3.98 7.54 -15.84
C ALA A 238 -3.77 7.12 -14.38
N GLY A 239 -2.79 7.73 -13.72
CA GLY A 239 -2.54 7.50 -12.30
C GLY A 239 -1.67 8.59 -11.69
N PHE A 240 -1.70 8.68 -10.36
CA PHE A 240 -0.87 9.63 -9.63
C PHE A 240 0.61 9.33 -9.79
N SER A 241 1.39 10.38 -9.90
CA SER A 241 2.84 10.35 -9.83
C SER A 241 3.32 10.93 -8.50
N PHE A 242 4.57 11.35 -8.45
CA PHE A 242 5.13 12.01 -7.28
C PHE A 242 4.77 13.49 -7.24
N ASN A 243 4.63 14.02 -6.02
CA ASN A 243 4.50 15.46 -5.75
C ASN A 243 3.35 16.13 -6.53
N GLY A 244 2.22 15.44 -6.72
CA GLY A 244 1.03 15.98 -7.41
C GLY A 244 1.09 16.04 -8.93
N ASN A 245 2.16 15.53 -9.56
CA ASN A 245 2.15 15.32 -11.01
C ASN A 245 1.40 14.02 -11.37
N LEU A 246 1.06 13.87 -12.65
CA LEU A 246 0.20 12.80 -13.11
C LEU A 246 0.88 12.02 -14.23
N PHE A 247 0.79 10.69 -14.18
CA PHE A 247 1.20 9.83 -15.28
C PHE A 247 -0.01 9.55 -16.17
N VAL A 248 0.17 9.74 -17.48
CA VAL A 248 -0.88 9.49 -18.47
C VAL A 248 -0.36 8.70 -19.67
N ARG A 249 -1.20 7.82 -20.20
CA ARG A 249 -0.86 6.94 -21.33
C ARG A 249 -1.82 7.14 -22.49
N ASN A 250 -1.35 7.72 -23.60
CA ASN A 250 -2.14 7.85 -24.83
C ASN A 250 -2.14 6.56 -25.68
N ASN A 251 -1.00 5.85 -25.75
CA ASN A 251 -0.81 4.66 -26.59
C ASN A 251 0.02 3.59 -25.85
N ILE A 252 1.23 3.27 -26.32
CA ILE A 252 2.17 2.35 -25.68
C ILE A 252 2.92 3.07 -24.54
N ASN A 253 3.24 4.34 -24.73
CA ASN A 253 4.15 5.05 -23.85
C ASN A 253 3.43 5.87 -22.78
N TRP A 254 4.02 5.88 -21.58
CA TRP A 254 3.64 6.74 -20.45
C TRP A 254 4.34 8.09 -20.55
N ASN A 255 3.61 9.16 -20.21
CA ASN A 255 4.10 10.54 -20.11
C ASN A 255 3.76 11.11 -18.73
N ILE A 256 4.52 12.12 -18.30
CA ILE A 256 4.23 12.88 -17.08
C ILE A 256 3.60 14.21 -17.49
N ILE A 257 2.46 14.56 -16.89
CA ILE A 257 1.81 15.86 -17.04
C ILE A 257 1.72 16.53 -15.66
N ASN A 258 1.66 17.86 -15.64
CA ASN A 258 1.27 18.61 -14.46
C ASN A 258 -0.27 18.51 -14.28
N TYR A 259 -0.76 19.04 -13.17
CA TYR A 259 -2.20 19.13 -12.88
C TYR A 259 -2.97 19.99 -13.90
N GLU A 260 -2.32 20.77 -14.77
CA GLU A 260 -2.97 21.54 -15.84
C GLU A 260 -3.05 20.76 -17.17
N GLY A 261 -2.69 19.48 -17.19
CA GLY A 261 -2.64 18.68 -18.42
C GLY A 261 -1.41 18.93 -19.29
N LYS A 262 -0.48 19.78 -18.86
CA LYS A 262 0.74 20.12 -19.61
C LYS A 262 1.84 19.11 -19.35
N VAL A 263 2.39 18.55 -20.42
CA VAL A 263 3.52 17.60 -20.36
C VAL A 263 4.73 18.22 -19.65
N ILE A 264 5.16 17.60 -18.56
CA ILE A 264 6.39 17.95 -17.84
C ILE A 264 7.53 17.12 -18.43
N GLU A 265 8.39 17.76 -19.21
CA GLU A 265 9.63 17.24 -19.84
C GLU A 265 9.50 15.92 -20.65
N LYS A 266 10.28 15.79 -21.75
CA LYS A 266 10.24 14.64 -22.68
C LYS A 266 10.87 13.36 -22.07
N ARG A 267 10.34 12.84 -20.97
CA ARG A 267 10.66 11.51 -20.44
C ARG A 267 9.51 10.55 -20.76
N SER A 268 9.48 10.09 -22.02
CA SER A 268 8.59 9.01 -22.46
C SER A 268 9.18 7.67 -22.00
N PHE A 269 8.34 6.83 -21.40
CA PHE A 269 8.70 5.49 -20.94
C PHE A 269 7.82 4.42 -21.59
N ASP A 270 8.43 3.27 -21.90
CA ASP A 270 7.75 2.10 -22.43
C ASP A 270 6.79 1.48 -21.38
N GLU A 271 7.17 1.56 -20.10
CA GLU A 271 6.46 0.97 -18.96
C GLU A 271 6.83 1.72 -17.67
N VAL A 272 5.89 1.86 -16.74
CA VAL A 272 6.11 2.46 -15.41
C VAL A 272 5.48 1.52 -14.37
N LYS A 273 6.20 1.23 -13.29
CA LYS A 273 5.73 0.48 -12.13
C LYS A 273 6.03 1.25 -10.86
N PHE A 274 4.98 1.60 -10.12
CA PHE A 274 5.12 2.24 -8.82
C PHE A 274 5.63 1.23 -7.80
N ILE A 275 6.59 1.67 -6.99
CA ILE A 275 7.16 0.88 -5.92
C ILE A 275 6.67 1.41 -4.58
N ASN A 276 6.80 2.73 -4.36
CA ASN A 276 6.28 3.43 -3.21
C ASN A 276 6.08 4.92 -3.53
N SER A 277 5.77 5.73 -2.52
CA SER A 277 5.56 7.18 -2.65
C SER A 277 6.80 7.99 -3.05
N LYS A 278 7.99 7.37 -3.12
CA LYS A 278 9.26 8.04 -3.42
C LYS A 278 9.97 7.51 -4.67
N ILE A 279 9.69 6.28 -5.10
CA ILE A 279 10.42 5.59 -6.16
C ILE A 279 9.48 4.89 -7.13
N CYS A 280 9.78 4.96 -8.42
CA CYS A 280 9.13 4.14 -9.45
C CYS A 280 10.17 3.51 -10.37
N ALA A 281 9.86 2.30 -10.83
CA ALA A 281 10.61 1.65 -11.89
C ALA A 281 10.08 2.08 -13.25
N VAL A 282 10.99 2.48 -14.13
CA VAL A 282 10.65 2.94 -15.47
C VAL A 282 11.41 2.14 -16.51
N LYS A 283 10.74 1.78 -17.60
CA LYS A 283 11.35 1.07 -18.73
C LYS A 283 11.53 2.02 -19.90
N LYS A 284 12.72 2.04 -20.46
CA LYS A 284 13.04 2.81 -21.67
C LYS A 284 13.97 1.99 -22.55
N ASN A 285 13.64 1.88 -23.83
CA ASN A 285 14.39 1.08 -24.80
C ASN A 285 14.57 -0.38 -24.33
N LYS A 286 13.49 -0.96 -23.78
CA LYS A 286 13.48 -2.34 -23.22
C LYS A 286 14.34 -2.57 -21.97
N LYS A 287 14.95 -1.53 -21.40
CA LYS A 287 15.76 -1.62 -20.18
C LYS A 287 15.10 -0.87 -19.05
N TRP A 288 15.22 -1.40 -17.84
CA TRP A 288 14.61 -0.85 -16.63
C TRP A 288 15.58 0.03 -15.85
N GLY A 289 15.05 1.12 -15.31
CA GLY A 289 15.68 2.11 -14.46
C GLY A 289 14.80 2.44 -13.25
N LEU A 290 15.28 3.27 -12.34
CA LEU A 290 14.49 3.85 -11.24
C LEU A 290 14.56 5.37 -11.27
N LEU A 291 13.43 6.01 -10.98
CA LEU A 291 13.33 7.43 -10.71
C LEU A 291 12.99 7.67 -9.24
N ASN A 292 13.51 8.76 -8.66
CA ASN A 292 12.99 9.32 -7.41
C ASN A 292 11.75 10.19 -7.66
N ASN A 293 11.24 10.79 -6.60
CA ASN A 293 10.10 11.72 -6.60
C ASN A 293 10.35 13.06 -7.30
N ASP A 294 11.61 13.42 -7.53
CA ASP A 294 12.02 14.56 -8.34
C ASP A 294 12.19 14.19 -9.83
N TYR A 295 11.83 12.96 -10.20
CA TYR A 295 12.03 12.37 -11.52
C TYR A 295 13.50 12.22 -11.93
N ASP A 296 14.45 12.31 -11.02
CA ASP A 296 15.86 12.03 -11.29
C ASP A 296 16.16 10.54 -11.26
N PHE A 297 17.04 10.10 -12.15
CA PHE A 297 17.47 8.71 -12.19
C PHE A 297 18.35 8.40 -10.98
N VAL A 298 17.79 7.67 -10.01
CA VAL A 298 18.57 7.00 -8.96
C VAL A 298 19.23 5.71 -9.48
N PHE A 299 18.65 5.14 -10.56
CA PHE A 299 19.27 4.06 -11.31
C PHE A 299 18.94 4.18 -12.80
N PRO A 300 19.93 4.24 -13.71
CA PRO A 300 19.67 4.42 -15.15
C PRO A 300 18.98 3.20 -15.78
N CYS A 301 18.31 3.39 -16.92
CA CYS A 301 17.64 2.31 -17.66
C CYS A 301 18.64 1.32 -18.30
N ILE A 302 19.17 0.37 -17.52
CA ILE A 302 20.14 -0.64 -17.97
C ILE A 302 19.78 -2.08 -17.56
N ALA A 303 18.81 -2.27 -16.66
CA ALA A 303 18.43 -3.59 -16.17
C ALA A 303 17.51 -4.34 -17.15
N ASP A 304 17.62 -5.67 -17.19
CA ASP A 304 16.79 -6.55 -18.04
C ASP A 304 15.37 -6.74 -17.50
N PHE A 305 15.21 -6.65 -16.17
CA PHE A 305 13.95 -6.87 -15.45
C PHE A 305 13.61 -5.66 -14.58
N PRO A 306 12.31 -5.45 -14.27
CA PRO A 306 11.92 -4.41 -13.31
C PRO A 306 12.67 -4.68 -12.01
N PRO A 307 13.36 -3.67 -11.46
CA PRO A 307 14.17 -3.90 -10.28
C PRO A 307 13.27 -4.20 -9.09
N PHE A 308 13.67 -5.16 -8.28
CA PHE A 308 12.97 -5.44 -7.03
C PHE A 308 13.51 -4.47 -5.98
N TYR A 309 12.61 -3.63 -5.48
CA TYR A 309 12.89 -2.75 -4.36
C TYR A 309 12.18 -3.30 -3.13
N HIS A 310 12.95 -3.45 -2.06
CA HIS A 310 12.39 -3.71 -0.75
C HIS A 310 13.27 -2.93 0.23
N GLU A 311 12.67 -1.98 0.96
CA GLU A 311 13.30 -1.43 2.16
C GLU A 311 14.71 -0.86 1.88
N GLY A 312 14.82 0.10 0.96
CA GLY A 312 16.11 0.73 0.61
C GLY A 312 17.06 -0.13 -0.24
N ILE A 313 16.77 -1.43 -0.41
CA ILE A 313 17.60 -2.34 -1.18
C ILE A 313 17.06 -2.64 -2.56
N PHE A 314 17.98 -2.50 -3.50
CA PHE A 314 17.79 -2.61 -4.92
C PHE A 314 18.38 -3.90 -5.45
N ARG A 315 17.57 -4.80 -6.03
CA ARG A 315 18.05 -5.97 -6.78
C ARG A 315 17.76 -5.79 -8.26
N TYR A 316 18.75 -6.03 -9.10
CA TYR A 316 18.64 -5.84 -10.55
C TYR A 316 19.46 -6.87 -11.32
N VAL A 317 19.09 -7.08 -12.58
CA VAL A 317 19.76 -8.02 -13.48
C VAL A 317 20.31 -7.27 -14.69
N ILE A 318 21.60 -7.45 -14.98
CA ILE A 318 22.24 -6.97 -16.22
C ILE A 318 22.92 -8.14 -16.91
N ASN A 319 22.50 -8.45 -18.13
CA ASN A 319 23.04 -9.53 -18.96
C ASN A 319 23.08 -10.87 -18.21
N GLY A 320 22.03 -11.17 -17.44
CA GLY A 320 21.91 -12.41 -16.66
C GLY A 320 22.75 -12.46 -15.37
N ARG A 321 23.33 -11.33 -14.92
CA ARG A 321 23.98 -11.21 -13.62
C ARG A 321 23.11 -10.43 -12.66
N ILE A 322 22.86 -10.99 -11.48
CA ILE A 322 22.12 -10.35 -10.39
C ILE A 322 23.10 -9.48 -9.59
N ALA A 323 22.74 -8.25 -9.30
CA ALA A 323 23.48 -7.35 -8.42
C ALA A 323 22.54 -6.73 -7.38
N VAL A 324 23.11 -6.36 -6.22
CA VAL A 324 22.39 -5.73 -5.11
C VAL A 324 23.05 -4.39 -4.78
N ARG A 325 22.25 -3.32 -4.67
CA ARG A 325 22.71 -1.97 -4.36
C ARG A 325 21.91 -1.34 -3.23
N ASP A 326 22.58 -0.53 -2.42
CA ASP A 326 21.92 0.41 -1.52
C ASP A 326 21.70 1.73 -2.28
N ILE A 327 20.47 2.22 -2.27
CA ILE A 327 20.09 3.38 -3.08
C ILE A 327 20.44 4.70 -2.37
N PHE A 328 20.61 4.68 -1.04
CA PHE A 328 20.93 5.86 -0.25
C PHE A 328 22.43 6.11 -0.19
N ASP A 329 23.23 5.04 -0.09
CA ASP A 329 24.69 5.16 0.01
C ASP A 329 25.40 5.03 -1.36
N ASN A 330 24.66 4.70 -2.42
CA ASN A 330 25.18 4.52 -3.79
C ASN A 330 26.27 3.42 -3.91
N GLU A 331 26.55 2.67 -2.83
CA GLU A 331 27.56 1.62 -2.77
C GLU A 331 27.05 0.28 -3.32
N LEU A 332 27.95 -0.46 -3.99
CA LEU A 332 27.68 -1.81 -4.47
C LEU A 332 27.70 -2.77 -3.27
N VAL A 333 26.55 -3.34 -2.92
CA VAL A 333 26.41 -4.21 -1.75
C VAL A 333 26.94 -5.62 -2.06
N SER A 334 26.79 -6.13 -3.29
CA SER A 334 27.33 -7.43 -3.69
C SER A 334 27.26 -7.64 -5.21
N ASP A 335 28.25 -8.36 -5.75
CA ASP A 335 28.35 -8.81 -7.15
C ASP A 335 28.10 -10.33 -7.29
N GLU A 336 27.52 -10.97 -6.27
CA GLU A 336 27.41 -12.44 -6.22
C GLU A 336 26.38 -13.01 -7.19
N ILE A 337 26.90 -13.83 -8.12
CA ILE A 337 26.18 -14.65 -9.08
C ILE A 337 25.45 -15.77 -8.32
N TYR A 338 24.19 -15.55 -7.96
CA TYR A 338 23.28 -16.67 -7.71
C TYR A 338 22.77 -17.21 -9.04
N ARG A 339 23.39 -18.29 -9.54
CA ARG A 339 22.73 -19.16 -10.53
C ARG A 339 21.66 -19.95 -9.79
N PHE A 340 20.45 -19.40 -9.69
CA PHE A 340 19.29 -20.25 -9.45
C PHE A 340 18.91 -20.93 -10.78
N PRO A 341 18.69 -22.25 -10.80
CA PRO A 341 18.17 -22.91 -11.99
C PRO A 341 16.81 -22.30 -12.35
N LEU A 342 16.59 -22.06 -13.64
CA LEU A 342 15.35 -21.53 -14.24
C LEU A 342 14.08 -22.30 -13.85
N SER A 343 14.19 -23.42 -13.14
CA SER A 343 13.09 -24.23 -12.65
C SER A 343 12.40 -23.71 -11.38
N MET A 344 12.90 -22.64 -10.74
CA MET A 344 12.26 -22.06 -9.53
C MET A 344 11.51 -20.75 -9.79
N ILE A 345 11.37 -20.34 -11.05
CA ILE A 345 10.49 -19.25 -11.47
C ILE A 345 9.27 -19.90 -12.13
N ASN A 346 8.28 -20.28 -11.32
CA ASN A 346 6.91 -20.53 -11.75
C ASN A 346 5.97 -19.99 -10.69
#